data_AF-A0A662SPJ1-F1
#
_entry.id   AF-A0A662SPJ1-F1
#
_cell.length_a   1.000
_cell.length_b   1.000
_cell.length_c   1.000
_cell.angle_alpha   90.00
_cell.angle_beta   90.00
_cell.angle_gamma   90.00
#
_symmetry.space_group_name_H-M   'P 1'
#
loop_
_entity.id
_entity.type
_entity.pdbx_description
1 polymer ?
#
loop_
_entity_poly.entity_id
_entity_poly.type
_entity_poly.pdbx_seq_one_letter_code
_entity_poly.pdbx_strand_id
1 'polypeptide(L)'
;MKKFGELKRTLKNQVSLIIECKKSSEHPWVFFTNEKGREFDFPQFLVKSWGNPRIHKDFASQERWMRQSHYFNEKIKKKAIIGYEAFKEKGKRGGKIFEASMQVIKAISYQLRRTVEVSHYMPKNALFIKYPVIVFDGHLFEYTLEELKPTKYLQYLVRRSLADPLIRELVGDLFLIDVLTTDFLPEYLEMVKKEIDSIKHELISWVS
;
A
#
# COMPACT_ATOMS: atom_id res chain seq x y z
N MET A 1 15.07 -35.42 26.89
CA MET A 1 14.01 -35.07 25.91
C MET A 1 12.90 -34.25 26.57
N LYS A 2 13.15 -32.97 26.87
CA LYS A 2 12.13 -32.00 27.32
C LYS A 2 12.51 -30.65 26.72
N LYS A 3 11.82 -30.19 25.67
CA LYS A 3 11.72 -28.79 25.18
C LYS A 3 11.06 -28.62 23.79
N PHE A 4 10.12 -29.49 23.40
CA PHE A 4 9.34 -29.32 22.16
C PHE A 4 7.90 -28.83 22.39
N GLY A 5 7.51 -28.53 23.64
CA GLY A 5 6.10 -28.33 24.01
C GLY A 5 5.58 -26.88 24.10
N GLU A 6 6.42 -25.86 24.24
CA GLU A 6 5.93 -24.52 24.56
C GLU A 6 6.73 -23.43 23.86
N LEU A 7 6.42 -23.22 22.58
CA LEU A 7 6.50 -21.89 22.01
C LEU A 7 5.47 -21.83 20.87
N LYS A 8 4.18 -21.70 21.22
CA LYS A 8 3.21 -21.11 20.28
C LYS A 8 3.73 -19.72 19.94
N ARG A 9 4.53 -19.63 18.87
CA ARG A 9 5.07 -18.38 18.36
C ARG A 9 3.88 -17.52 17.95
N THR A 10 3.47 -16.64 18.84
CA THR A 10 2.35 -15.72 18.57
C THR A 10 2.89 -14.66 17.62
N LEU A 11 2.65 -14.88 16.33
CA LEU A 11 2.92 -13.92 15.29
C LEU A 11 2.12 -12.64 15.59
N LYS A 12 2.81 -11.52 15.81
CA LYS A 12 2.15 -10.22 16.01
C LYS A 12 2.10 -9.49 14.68
N ASN A 13 0.89 -9.42 14.11
CA ASN A 13 0.62 -8.66 12.90
C ASN A 13 0.12 -7.28 13.29
N GLN A 14 0.87 -6.24 12.94
CA GLN A 14 0.42 -4.86 13.05
C GLN A 14 0.09 -4.34 11.66
N VAL A 15 -1.20 -4.17 11.43
CA VAL A 15 -1.71 -3.58 10.19
C VAL A 15 -2.06 -2.12 10.46
N SER A 16 -1.76 -1.23 9.54
CA SER A 16 -2.18 0.17 9.64
C SER A 16 -2.61 0.69 8.28
N LEU A 17 -3.74 1.40 8.27
CA LEU A 17 -4.18 2.21 7.15
C LEU A 17 -3.64 3.63 7.33
N ILE A 18 -3.05 4.19 6.28
CA ILE A 18 -2.53 5.55 6.26
C ILE A 18 -3.37 6.31 5.25
N ILE A 19 -4.35 7.04 5.76
CA ILE A 19 -5.42 7.62 4.96
C ILE A 19 -5.20 9.13 4.83
N GLU A 20 -5.20 9.62 3.59
CA GLU A 20 -5.37 11.03 3.27
C GLU A 20 -6.75 11.23 2.65
N CYS A 21 -7.51 12.20 3.14
CA CYS A 21 -8.85 12.51 2.64
C CYS A 21 -8.82 13.79 1.80
N LYS A 22 -9.29 13.73 0.56
CA LYS A 22 -9.44 14.90 -0.31
C LYS A 22 -10.89 15.05 -0.76
N LYS A 23 -11.30 16.30 -1.02
CA LYS A 23 -12.62 16.63 -1.56
C LYS A 23 -12.49 17.57 -2.75
N SER A 24 -13.26 17.30 -3.79
CA SER A 24 -13.38 18.17 -4.96
C SER A 24 -14.65 17.85 -5.75
N SER A 25 -15.61 18.77 -5.75
CA SER A 25 -16.80 18.69 -6.61
C SER A 25 -16.54 19.25 -8.02
N GLU A 26 -15.58 20.16 -8.16
CA GLU A 26 -15.36 20.93 -9.40
C GLU A 26 -14.24 20.36 -10.29
N HIS A 27 -13.28 19.66 -9.68
CA HIS A 27 -12.10 19.13 -10.39
C HIS A 27 -12.03 17.62 -10.24
N PRO A 28 -12.55 16.86 -11.23
CA PRO A 28 -12.41 15.42 -11.28
C PRO A 28 -10.96 14.98 -11.30
N TRP A 29 -10.70 13.80 -10.72
CA TRP A 29 -9.41 13.16 -10.80
C TRP A 29 -9.43 12.10 -11.90
N VAL A 30 -8.56 12.26 -12.88
CA VAL A 30 -8.41 11.35 -14.01
C VAL A 30 -7.05 10.68 -13.89
N PHE A 31 -7.03 9.35 -13.95
CA PHE A 31 -5.80 8.59 -13.88
C PHE A 31 -5.57 7.81 -15.17
N PHE A 32 -4.43 8.03 -15.81
CA PHE A 32 -4.00 7.18 -16.91
C PHE A 32 -3.52 5.85 -16.35
N THR A 33 -4.08 4.76 -16.89
CA THR A 33 -3.86 3.41 -16.41
C THR A 33 -3.29 2.50 -17.50
N ASN A 34 -2.52 1.51 -17.07
CA ASN A 34 -2.05 0.42 -17.91
C ASN A 34 -2.22 -0.93 -17.22
N GLU A 35 -2.14 -2.00 -18.00
CA GLU A 35 -2.14 -3.36 -17.48
C GLU A 35 -0.94 -3.58 -16.55
N LYS A 36 -1.16 -4.31 -15.46
CA LYS A 36 -0.10 -4.82 -14.60
C LYS A 36 0.69 -5.85 -15.40
N GLY A 37 2.02 -5.74 -15.35
CA GLY A 37 2.89 -6.79 -15.87
C GLY A 37 2.75 -8.08 -15.05
N ARG A 38 3.28 -9.19 -15.59
CA ARG A 38 3.41 -10.46 -14.86
C ARG A 38 4.20 -10.28 -13.56
N GLU A 39 5.25 -9.48 -13.64
CA GLU A 39 6.02 -8.97 -12.52
C GLU A 39 5.47 -7.60 -12.15
N PHE A 40 4.33 -7.58 -11.45
CA PHE A 40 3.94 -6.38 -10.76
C PHE A 40 4.94 -6.17 -9.62
N ASP A 41 5.86 -5.21 -9.80
CA ASP A 41 6.81 -4.76 -8.78
C ASP A 41 6.05 -4.16 -7.60
N PHE A 42 5.54 -5.04 -6.75
CA PHE A 42 4.90 -4.65 -5.51
C PHE A 42 5.94 -3.93 -4.67
N PRO A 43 5.68 -2.69 -4.25
CA PRO A 43 6.68 -1.97 -3.50
C PRO A 43 6.95 -2.67 -2.18
N GLN A 44 8.14 -3.28 -2.06
CA GLN A 44 8.52 -4.11 -0.93
C GLN A 44 8.46 -3.37 0.41
N PHE A 45 8.38 -2.05 0.43
CA PHE A 45 8.29 -1.27 1.66
C PHE A 45 6.88 -1.17 2.25
N LEU A 46 5.83 -1.47 1.49
CA LEU A 46 4.47 -1.53 2.04
C LEU A 46 4.35 -2.63 3.10
N VAL A 47 5.27 -3.61 3.05
CA VAL A 47 5.35 -4.68 4.03
C VAL A 47 6.77 -4.82 4.56
N LYS A 48 6.92 -4.64 5.86
CA LYS A 48 8.20 -4.86 6.55
C LYS A 48 8.04 -5.97 7.57
N SER A 49 8.91 -6.98 7.48
CA SER A 49 9.07 -8.00 8.53
C SER A 49 10.17 -7.57 9.47
N TRP A 50 9.82 -7.28 10.72
CA TRP A 50 10.80 -6.97 11.75
C TRP A 50 10.71 -7.98 12.89
N GLY A 51 11.86 -8.47 13.31
CA GLY A 51 11.93 -9.51 14.31
C GLY A 51 13.23 -10.27 14.19
N ASN A 52 13.59 -10.93 15.30
CA ASN A 52 14.70 -11.87 15.33
C ASN A 52 14.19 -13.24 15.84
N PRO A 53 14.01 -14.24 14.96
CA PRO A 53 14.29 -14.21 13.51
C PRO A 53 13.27 -13.38 12.72
N ARG A 54 13.58 -13.09 11.45
CA ARG A 54 12.61 -12.49 10.50
C ARG A 54 11.55 -13.52 10.09
N ILE A 55 10.35 -13.05 9.76
CA ILE A 55 9.24 -13.89 9.25
C ILE A 55 9.51 -14.37 7.82
N HIS A 56 10.39 -13.74 7.06
CA HIS A 56 10.83 -14.28 5.77
C HIS A 56 12.35 -14.26 5.72
N LYS A 57 12.90 -15.32 5.15
CA LYS A 57 14.36 -15.48 4.97
C LYS A 57 14.83 -14.94 3.63
N ASP A 58 13.93 -14.89 2.65
CA ASP A 58 14.19 -14.55 1.25
C ASP A 58 12.97 -13.90 0.59
N PHE A 59 13.14 -13.43 -0.64
CA PHE A 59 12.08 -12.79 -1.42
C PHE A 59 10.95 -13.77 -1.79
N ALA A 60 11.26 -15.04 -2.08
CA ALA A 60 10.26 -16.05 -2.47
C ALA A 60 9.25 -16.32 -1.34
N SER A 61 9.71 -16.37 -0.09
CA SER A 61 8.85 -16.50 1.09
C SER A 61 8.03 -15.24 1.35
N GLN A 62 8.54 -14.05 0.99
CA GLN A 62 7.75 -12.81 1.00
C GLN A 62 6.63 -12.87 -0.05
N GLU A 63 6.97 -13.29 -1.28
CA GLU A 63 6.06 -13.33 -2.42
C GLU A 63 4.85 -14.23 -2.15
N ARG A 64 5.04 -15.38 -1.50
CA ARG A 64 3.98 -16.35 -1.25
C ARG A 64 2.77 -15.77 -0.52
N TRP A 65 2.97 -15.11 0.62
CA TRP A 65 1.86 -14.50 1.35
C TRP A 65 1.47 -13.14 0.73
N MET A 66 2.38 -12.44 0.05
CA MET A 66 2.03 -11.22 -0.69
C MET A 66 1.05 -11.50 -1.83
N ARG A 67 1.06 -12.69 -2.44
CA ARG A 67 0.05 -13.10 -3.43
C ARG A 67 -1.38 -13.15 -2.88
N GLN A 68 -1.55 -13.18 -1.56
CA GLN A 68 -2.85 -13.04 -0.90
C GLN A 68 -3.34 -11.59 -0.84
N SER A 69 -2.46 -10.63 -1.18
CA SER A 69 -2.79 -9.22 -1.14
C SER A 69 -3.67 -8.81 -2.31
N HIS A 70 -4.58 -7.86 -2.06
CA HIS A 70 -5.41 -7.28 -3.12
C HIS A 70 -4.59 -6.60 -4.22
N TYR A 71 -3.33 -6.26 -3.96
CA TYR A 71 -2.39 -5.79 -4.98
C TYR A 71 -2.08 -6.82 -6.06
N PHE A 72 -2.18 -8.11 -5.75
CA PHE A 72 -2.01 -9.24 -6.66
C PHE A 72 -3.34 -9.85 -7.13
N ASN A 73 -4.47 -9.25 -6.77
CA ASN A 73 -5.78 -9.73 -7.18
C ASN A 73 -5.94 -9.65 -8.71
N GLU A 74 -6.15 -10.80 -9.36
CA GLU A 74 -6.31 -10.92 -10.81
C GLU A 74 -7.53 -10.18 -11.37
N LYS A 75 -8.48 -9.79 -10.52
CA LYS A 75 -9.61 -8.94 -10.91
C LYS A 75 -9.20 -7.48 -11.06
N ILE A 76 -8.14 -7.04 -10.38
CA ILE A 76 -7.59 -5.68 -10.47
C ILE A 76 -6.36 -5.75 -11.38
N LYS A 77 -6.60 -5.75 -12.70
CA LYS A 77 -5.53 -5.94 -13.70
C LYS A 77 -4.79 -4.66 -14.05
N LYS A 78 -5.32 -3.49 -13.71
CA LYS A 78 -4.76 -2.20 -14.09
C LYS A 78 -4.10 -1.49 -12.92
N LYS A 79 -3.17 -0.61 -13.24
CA LYS A 79 -2.55 0.35 -12.33
C LYS A 79 -2.50 1.73 -12.97
N ALA A 80 -2.72 2.76 -12.18
CA ALA A 80 -2.51 4.14 -12.61
C ALA A 80 -1.03 4.49 -12.51
N ILE A 81 -0.53 5.25 -13.49
CA ILE A 81 0.86 5.73 -13.52
C ILE A 81 0.95 7.26 -13.62
N ILE A 82 -0.12 7.92 -14.08
CA ILE A 82 -0.20 9.38 -14.18
C ILE A 82 -1.55 9.81 -13.61
N GLY A 83 -1.53 10.76 -12.67
CA GLY A 83 -2.73 11.42 -12.17
C GLY A 83 -2.85 12.84 -12.74
N TYR A 84 -4.07 13.19 -13.16
CA TYR A 84 -4.43 14.48 -13.73
C TYR A 84 -5.68 15.03 -13.04
N GLU A 85 -5.63 16.30 -12.67
CA GLU A 85 -6.76 17.02 -12.08
C GLU A 85 -7.40 17.87 -13.19
N ALA A 86 -8.61 17.50 -13.59
CA ALA A 86 -9.31 18.11 -14.72
C ALA A 86 -9.91 19.47 -14.37
N PHE A 87 -10.00 20.35 -15.35
CA PHE A 87 -10.55 21.71 -15.24
C PHE A 87 -9.85 22.64 -14.23
N LYS A 88 -8.65 22.28 -13.74
CA LYS A 88 -7.86 23.20 -12.92
C LYS A 88 -7.43 24.43 -13.72
N GLU A 89 -7.38 25.59 -13.05
CA GLU A 89 -6.90 26.83 -13.67
C GLU A 89 -5.47 26.68 -14.21
N LYS A 90 -5.25 27.18 -15.43
CA LYS A 90 -3.92 27.21 -16.04
C LYS A 90 -2.98 28.07 -15.19
N GLY A 91 -1.77 27.57 -14.91
CA GLY A 91 -0.73 28.32 -14.20
C GLY A 91 -0.64 28.08 -12.69
N LYS A 92 -1.65 27.47 -12.05
CA LYS A 92 -1.52 27.03 -10.66
C LYS A 92 -0.54 25.85 -10.58
N ARG A 93 0.61 26.08 -9.94
CA ARG A 93 1.62 25.03 -9.66
C ARG A 93 1.12 24.13 -8.52
N GLY A 94 1.32 22.82 -8.67
CA GLY A 94 0.84 21.82 -7.71
C GLY A 94 -0.59 21.37 -8.02
N GLY A 95 -0.84 20.07 -7.91
CA GLY A 95 -2.19 19.49 -8.04
C GLY A 95 -2.56 18.75 -6.77
N LYS A 96 -3.85 18.67 -6.45
CA LYS A 96 -4.34 18.01 -5.23
C LYS A 96 -3.96 16.53 -5.16
N ILE A 97 -3.85 15.86 -6.32
CA ILE A 97 -3.34 14.47 -6.42
C ILE A 97 -1.90 14.40 -5.90
N PHE A 98 -1.03 15.31 -6.34
CA PHE A 98 0.37 15.34 -5.91
C PHE A 98 0.49 15.61 -4.41
N GLU A 99 -0.25 16.59 -3.91
CA GLU A 99 -0.29 16.93 -2.49
C GLU A 99 -0.72 15.72 -1.65
N ALA A 100 -1.81 15.06 -2.06
CA ALA A 100 -2.34 13.89 -1.37
C ALA A 100 -1.34 12.72 -1.34
N SER A 101 -0.74 12.39 -2.49
CA SER A 101 0.31 11.37 -2.56
C SER A 101 1.49 11.71 -1.65
N MET A 102 1.92 12.98 -1.63
CA MET A 102 3.04 13.40 -0.77
C MET A 102 2.69 13.34 0.73
N GLN A 103 1.47 13.66 1.14
CA GLN A 103 1.02 13.52 2.53
C GLN A 103 1.05 12.06 2.99
N VAL A 104 0.54 11.14 2.16
CA VAL A 104 0.59 9.70 2.43
C VAL A 104 2.04 9.20 2.53
N ILE A 105 2.89 9.57 1.57
CA ILE A 105 4.32 9.17 1.55
C ILE A 105 5.06 9.70 2.78
N LYS A 106 4.84 10.96 3.17
CA LYS A 106 5.43 11.55 4.39
C LYS A 106 4.96 10.84 5.64
N ALA A 107 3.66 10.52 5.74
CA ALA A 107 3.11 9.79 6.87
C ALA A 107 3.69 8.37 6.99
N ILE A 108 3.82 7.64 5.88
CA ILE A 108 4.52 6.34 5.83
C ILE A 108 5.96 6.50 6.31
N SER A 109 6.68 7.46 5.76
CA SER A 109 8.10 7.68 6.07
C SER A 109 8.31 7.97 7.55
N TYR A 110 7.46 8.82 8.14
CA TYR A 110 7.48 9.14 9.56
C TYR A 110 7.19 7.90 10.42
N GLN A 111 6.16 7.12 10.08
CA GLN A 111 5.84 5.89 10.82
C GLN A 111 6.97 4.87 10.73
N LEU A 112 7.56 4.68 9.56
CA LEU A 112 8.65 3.72 9.38
C LEU A 112 9.90 4.13 10.18
N ARG A 113 10.28 5.41 10.20
CA ARG A 113 11.37 5.91 11.06
C ARG A 113 11.15 5.56 12.52
N ARG A 114 9.99 5.95 13.06
CA ARG A 114 9.65 5.69 14.46
C ARG A 114 9.68 4.21 14.78
N THR A 115 9.16 3.39 13.87
CA THR A 115 9.09 1.96 14.12
C THR A 115 10.53 1.39 14.10
N VAL A 116 11.44 1.86 13.23
CA VAL A 116 12.87 1.44 13.21
C VAL A 116 13.57 1.80 14.52
N GLU A 117 13.36 3.01 15.03
CA GLU A 117 13.94 3.47 16.31
C GLU A 117 13.60 2.53 17.48
N VAL A 118 12.38 1.99 17.50
CA VAL A 118 11.92 1.09 18.57
C VAL A 118 12.02 -0.40 18.21
N SER A 119 12.56 -0.74 17.03
CA SER A 119 12.57 -2.11 16.51
C SER A 119 13.29 -3.11 17.40
N HIS A 120 14.31 -2.66 18.16
CA HIS A 120 15.03 -3.48 19.13
C HIS A 120 14.15 -3.99 20.29
N TYR A 121 13.06 -3.29 20.58
CA TYR A 121 12.08 -3.66 21.60
C TYR A 121 10.89 -4.43 21.04
N MET A 122 10.87 -4.67 19.72
CA MET A 122 9.74 -5.32 19.08
C MET A 122 9.70 -6.83 19.36
N PRO A 123 8.50 -7.42 19.40
CA PRO A 123 8.33 -8.86 19.51
C PRO A 123 9.11 -9.62 18.44
N LYS A 124 9.59 -10.82 18.80
CA LYS A 124 10.13 -11.76 17.81
C LYS A 124 9.04 -12.07 16.78
N ASN A 125 9.39 -12.09 15.49
CA ASN A 125 8.47 -12.36 14.37
C ASN A 125 7.27 -11.39 14.30
N ALA A 126 7.52 -10.08 14.14
CA ALA A 126 6.47 -9.08 13.90
C ALA A 126 6.36 -8.71 12.40
N LEU A 127 5.13 -8.72 11.89
CA LEU A 127 4.83 -8.27 10.52
C LEU A 127 4.12 -6.93 10.57
N PHE A 128 4.68 -5.93 9.90
CA PHE A 128 4.08 -4.61 9.76
C PHE A 128 3.61 -4.43 8.32
N ILE A 129 2.30 -4.27 8.15
CA ILE A 129 1.69 -4.00 6.85
C ILE A 129 1.09 -2.60 6.89
N LYS A 130 1.49 -1.76 5.94
CA LYS A 130 1.04 -0.37 5.81
C LYS A 130 0.30 -0.21 4.49
N TYR A 131 -0.99 0.12 4.56
CA TYR A 131 -1.83 0.40 3.40
C TYR A 131 -1.96 1.92 3.19
N PRO A 132 -1.24 2.51 2.23
CA PRO A 132 -1.45 3.89 1.80
C PRO A 132 -2.76 4.04 1.05
N VAL A 133 -3.62 4.93 1.51
CA VAL A 133 -4.93 5.16 0.91
C VAL A 133 -5.17 6.65 0.74
N ILE A 134 -5.72 7.04 -0.40
CA ILE A 134 -6.34 8.33 -0.62
C ILE A 134 -7.84 8.09 -0.80
N VAL A 135 -8.64 8.67 0.11
CA VAL A 135 -10.09 8.68 0.01
C VAL A 135 -10.51 10.00 -0.62
N PHE A 136 -11.20 9.93 -1.75
CA PHE A 136 -11.59 11.08 -2.55
C PHE A 136 -13.11 11.24 -2.54
N ASP A 137 -13.57 12.39 -2.03
CA ASP A 137 -14.95 12.86 -2.14
C ASP A 137 -15.08 13.72 -3.42
N GLY A 138 -15.30 13.06 -4.55
CA GLY A 138 -15.36 13.68 -5.87
C GLY A 138 -15.48 12.66 -7.00
N HIS A 139 -15.40 13.12 -8.25
CA HIS A 139 -15.48 12.25 -9.41
C HIS A 139 -14.11 11.66 -9.79
N LEU A 140 -14.00 10.34 -9.72
CA LEU A 140 -12.80 9.58 -10.04
C LEU A 140 -12.97 8.85 -11.37
N PHE A 141 -11.99 9.00 -12.26
CA PHE A 141 -12.00 8.41 -13.60
C PHE A 141 -10.73 7.62 -13.87
N GLU A 142 -10.90 6.47 -14.51
CA GLU A 142 -9.85 5.70 -15.15
C GLU A 142 -9.81 6.06 -16.65
N TYR A 143 -8.61 6.36 -17.15
CA TYR A 143 -8.35 6.63 -18.57
C TYR A 143 -7.39 5.58 -19.12
N THR A 144 -7.76 4.95 -20.23
CA THR A 144 -6.86 4.15 -21.08
C THR A 144 -6.69 4.82 -22.44
N LEU A 145 -5.96 4.20 -23.38
CA LEU A 145 -5.84 4.75 -24.74
C LEU A 145 -7.18 4.73 -25.49
N GLU A 146 -8.11 3.89 -25.07
CA GLU A 146 -9.38 3.62 -25.74
C GLU A 146 -10.56 4.35 -25.09
N GLU A 147 -10.54 4.52 -23.76
CA GLU A 147 -11.73 4.93 -23.02
C GLU A 147 -11.43 5.75 -21.76
N LEU A 148 -12.30 6.72 -21.48
CA LEU A 148 -12.43 7.37 -20.18
C LEU A 148 -13.70 6.85 -19.50
N LYS A 149 -13.57 6.27 -18.30
CA LYS A 149 -14.71 5.73 -17.57
C LYS A 149 -14.67 6.08 -16.09
N PRO A 150 -15.83 6.25 -15.43
CA PRO A 150 -15.87 6.41 -13.99
C PRO A 150 -15.34 5.16 -13.29
N THR A 151 -14.60 5.36 -12.20
CA THR A 151 -14.16 4.27 -11.33
C THR A 151 -14.31 4.66 -9.88
N LYS A 152 -14.47 3.65 -9.01
CA LYS A 152 -14.56 3.83 -7.57
C LYS A 152 -13.26 3.52 -6.84
N TYR A 153 -12.35 2.83 -7.52
CA TYR A 153 -11.12 2.32 -6.94
C TYR A 153 -10.07 2.10 -8.03
N LEU A 154 -8.83 2.47 -7.73
CA LEU A 154 -7.66 2.13 -8.53
C LEU A 154 -6.39 2.09 -7.68
N GLN A 155 -5.35 1.48 -8.22
CA GLN A 155 -4.03 1.40 -7.60
C GLN A 155 -3.08 2.37 -8.30
N TYR A 156 -2.62 3.40 -7.60
CA TYR A 156 -1.79 4.47 -8.16
C TYR A 156 -0.31 4.28 -7.84
N LEU A 157 0.48 4.04 -8.88
CA LEU A 157 1.92 3.89 -8.81
C LEU A 157 2.64 5.25 -8.96
N VAL A 158 3.17 5.74 -7.85
CA VAL A 158 3.82 7.03 -7.68
C VAL A 158 5.33 6.86 -7.60
N ARG A 159 6.07 7.37 -8.59
CA ARG A 159 7.54 7.46 -8.52
C ARG A 159 7.98 8.76 -7.86
N ARG A 160 8.73 8.69 -6.76
CA ARG A 160 9.26 9.85 -6.05
C ARG A 160 10.64 9.55 -5.50
N SER A 161 11.62 10.33 -5.98
CA SER A 161 12.92 10.41 -5.33
C SER A 161 12.79 11.20 -4.04
N LEU A 162 13.08 10.54 -2.92
CA LEU A 162 13.12 11.21 -1.62
C LEU A 162 14.51 11.77 -1.37
N ALA A 163 14.57 13.05 -0.98
CA ALA A 163 15.82 13.76 -0.75
C ALA A 163 16.61 13.17 0.43
N ASP A 164 15.91 12.57 1.38
CA ASP A 164 16.51 11.96 2.56
C ASP A 164 16.98 10.52 2.25
N PRO A 165 18.30 10.26 2.26
CA PRO A 165 18.84 8.96 1.85
C PRO A 165 18.40 7.81 2.76
N LEU A 166 18.27 8.06 4.07
CA LEU A 166 17.83 7.05 5.04
C LEU A 166 16.39 6.64 4.78
N ILE A 167 15.52 7.62 4.52
CA ILE A 167 14.15 7.32 4.13
C ILE A 167 14.12 6.58 2.79
N ARG A 168 14.87 7.06 1.80
CA ARG A 168 14.94 6.38 0.50
C ARG A 168 15.38 4.93 0.63
N GLU A 169 16.32 4.62 1.51
CA GLU A 169 16.71 3.22 1.81
C GLU A 169 15.56 2.44 2.46
N LEU A 170 14.84 3.06 3.40
CA LEU A 170 13.72 2.41 4.10
C LEU A 170 12.49 2.19 3.20
N VAL A 171 12.15 3.16 2.36
CA VAL A 171 10.87 3.22 1.64
C VAL A 171 11.01 3.17 0.12
N GLY A 172 12.21 3.20 -0.44
CA GLY A 172 12.42 3.24 -1.89
C GLY A 172 11.84 4.48 -2.58
N ASP A 173 11.77 4.41 -3.91
CA ASP A 173 11.30 5.52 -4.76
C ASP A 173 9.95 5.25 -5.46
N LEU A 174 9.28 4.14 -5.14
CA LEU A 174 8.12 3.65 -5.89
C LEU A 174 6.93 3.32 -4.99
N PHE A 175 5.94 4.18 -4.87
CA PHE A 175 4.79 3.99 -3.98
C PHE A 175 3.57 3.50 -4.71
N LEU A 176 2.90 2.51 -4.15
CA LEU A 176 1.60 2.07 -4.62
C LEU A 176 0.58 2.56 -3.61
N ILE A 177 -0.31 3.45 -4.03
CA ILE A 177 -1.32 4.10 -3.20
C ILE A 177 -2.69 3.71 -3.71
N ASP A 178 -3.55 3.18 -2.85
CA ASP A 178 -4.94 2.95 -3.19
C ASP A 178 -5.67 4.29 -3.29
N VAL A 179 -6.33 4.57 -4.41
CA VAL A 179 -7.16 5.76 -4.58
C VAL A 179 -8.58 5.31 -4.76
N LEU A 180 -9.48 5.77 -3.89
CA LEU A 180 -10.86 5.31 -3.87
C LEU A 180 -11.84 6.43 -3.59
N THR A 181 -13.07 6.27 -4.08
CA THR A 181 -14.15 7.19 -3.78
C THR A 181 -14.71 6.92 -2.38
N THR A 182 -15.24 7.96 -1.72
CA THR A 182 -15.75 7.85 -0.34
C THR A 182 -16.78 6.73 -0.17
N ASP A 183 -17.65 6.52 -1.16
CA ASP A 183 -18.67 5.45 -1.16
C ASP A 183 -18.10 4.04 -1.30
N PHE A 184 -16.85 3.89 -1.78
CA PHE A 184 -16.15 2.61 -1.89
C PHE A 184 -15.38 2.22 -0.62
N LEU A 185 -15.19 3.15 0.32
CA LEU A 185 -14.40 2.90 1.53
C LEU A 185 -14.87 1.66 2.32
N PRO A 186 -16.19 1.41 2.53
CA PRO A 186 -16.63 0.20 3.22
C PRO A 186 -16.22 -1.09 2.52
N GLU A 187 -16.34 -1.16 1.19
CA GLU A 187 -15.94 -2.33 0.40
C GLU A 187 -14.42 -2.55 0.47
N TYR A 188 -13.64 -1.47 0.40
CA TYR A 188 -12.19 -1.51 0.56
C TYR A 188 -11.77 -2.06 1.93
N LEU A 189 -12.42 -1.63 3.02
CA LEU A 189 -12.11 -2.12 4.36
C LEU A 189 -12.41 -3.63 4.50
N GLU A 190 -13.49 -4.11 3.90
CA GLU A 190 -13.81 -5.54 3.88
C GLU A 190 -12.80 -6.34 3.03
N MET A 191 -12.33 -5.78 1.92
CA MET A 191 -11.26 -6.38 1.11
C MET A 191 -9.95 -6.50 1.92
N VAL A 192 -9.53 -5.42 2.59
CA VAL A 192 -8.33 -5.43 3.45
C VAL A 192 -8.48 -6.41 4.61
N LYS A 193 -9.66 -6.48 5.24
CA LYS A 193 -9.93 -7.42 6.34
C LYS A 193 -9.77 -8.88 5.88
N LYS A 194 -10.38 -9.25 4.75
CA LYS A 194 -10.27 -10.59 4.16
C LYS A 194 -8.82 -10.94 3.81
N GLU A 195 -8.09 -9.98 3.25
CA GLU A 195 -6.66 -10.14 2.97
C GLU A 195 -5.86 -10.42 4.24
N ILE A 196 -6.06 -9.64 5.31
CA ILE A 196 -5.36 -9.83 6.58
C ILE A 196 -5.62 -11.23 7.16
N ASP A 197 -6.85 -11.71 7.06
CA ASP A 197 -7.21 -13.04 7.55
C ASP A 197 -6.57 -14.15 6.70
N SER A 198 -6.50 -13.98 5.37
CA SER A 198 -5.76 -14.90 4.48
C SER A 198 -4.26 -14.91 4.78
N ILE A 199 -3.65 -13.74 4.95
CA ILE A 199 -2.22 -13.61 5.29
C ILE A 199 -1.94 -14.27 6.65
N LYS A 200 -2.79 -14.07 7.67
CA LYS A 200 -2.63 -14.74 8.96
C LYS A 200 -2.65 -16.26 8.82
N HIS A 201 -3.58 -16.80 8.04
CA HIS A 201 -3.70 -18.24 7.81
C HIS A 201 -2.43 -18.81 7.14
N GLU A 202 -1.96 -18.18 6.07
CA GLU A 202 -0.71 -18.59 5.39
C GLU A 202 0.49 -18.53 6.35
N LEU A 203 0.61 -17.46 7.16
CA LEU A 203 1.74 -17.31 8.09
C LEU A 203 1.70 -18.35 9.22
N ILE A 204 0.53 -18.73 9.73
CA ILE A 204 0.39 -19.81 10.73
C ILE A 204 0.83 -21.15 10.13
N SER A 205 0.42 -21.44 8.89
CA SER A 205 0.81 -22.68 8.20
C SER A 205 2.32 -22.83 8.01
N TRP A 206 3.05 -21.70 8.03
CA TRP A 206 4.49 -21.67 7.85
C TRP A 206 5.29 -21.80 9.15
N VAL A 207 4.70 -21.37 10.27
CA VAL A 207 5.36 -21.41 11.59
C VAL A 207 5.05 -22.71 12.36
N SER A 208 4.01 -23.44 11.94
CA SER A 208 3.61 -24.74 12.49
C SER A 208 4.41 -25.88 11.87
#